data_AF-A0A2H9N940-F1
#
_entry.id   AF-A0A2H9N940-F1
#
_cell.length_a   1.000
_cell.length_b   1.000
_cell.length_c   1.000
_cell.angle_alpha   90.00
_cell.angle_beta   90.00
_cell.angle_gamma   90.00
#
_symmetry.space_group_name_H-M   'P 1'
#
loop_
_entity.id
_entity.type
_entity.pdbx_description
1 polymer ?
#
loop_
_entity_poly.entity_id
_entity_poly.type
_entity_poly.pdbx_seq_one_letter_code
_entity_poly.pdbx_strand_id
1 'polypeptide(L)'
;MGHRVEVALNKDVCGAINANISKRILDDLGANVSCRIIDVYSIKEDLTEEELTTISSDILTDFNHLSSYDGFLTDFWRIEVGLLPDITDTIGKTTAEAI
;
A
#
# COMPACT_ATOMS: atom_id res chain seq x y z
N MET A 1 20.00 1.35 -2.21
CA MET A 1 19.00 2.34 -2.70
C MET A 1 17.76 2.23 -1.79
N GLY A 2 16.67 2.96 -1.98
CA GLY A 2 15.43 2.69 -1.22
C GLY A 2 14.43 2.02 -2.15
N HIS A 3 13.80 0.94 -1.72
CA HIS A 3 12.76 0.25 -2.48
C HIS A 3 11.38 0.59 -1.95
N ARG A 4 10.37 0.52 -2.82
CA ARG A 4 8.99 0.81 -2.48
C ARG A 4 8.09 -0.32 -2.93
N VAL A 5 7.30 -0.87 -2.01
CA VAL A 5 6.30 -1.89 -2.31
C VAL A 5 4.91 -1.32 -2.06
N GLU A 6 4.09 -1.26 -3.10
CA GLU A 6 2.67 -0.98 -2.99
C GLU A 6 1.90 -2.29 -2.81
N VAL A 7 0.96 -2.31 -1.88
CA VAL A 7 0.03 -3.43 -1.66
C VAL A 7 -1.39 -2.88 -1.62
N ALA A 8 -2.30 -3.52 -2.34
CA ALA A 8 -3.71 -3.14 -2.34
C ALA A 8 -4.60 -4.37 -2.35
N LEU A 9 -5.72 -4.31 -1.67
CA LEU A 9 -6.74 -5.34 -1.78
C LEU A 9 -7.23 -5.48 -3.24
N ASN A 10 -7.56 -6.71 -3.61
CA ASN A 10 -8.14 -7.05 -4.89
C ASN A 10 -9.54 -6.42 -5.02
N LYS A 11 -9.92 -6.10 -6.26
CA LYS A 11 -11.15 -5.38 -6.60
C LYS A 11 -12.40 -6.09 -6.09
N ASP A 12 -12.35 -7.43 -6.01
CA ASP A 12 -13.47 -8.27 -5.56
C ASP A 12 -13.72 -8.19 -4.04
N VAL A 13 -12.71 -7.82 -3.25
CA VAL A 13 -12.78 -7.77 -1.78
C VAL A 13 -12.92 -6.33 -1.27
N CYS A 14 -12.36 -5.37 -1.99
CA CYS A 14 -12.18 -3.99 -1.52
C CYS A 14 -13.43 -3.10 -1.64
N GLY A 15 -14.54 -3.63 -2.18
CA GLY A 15 -15.74 -2.85 -2.52
C GLY A 15 -16.30 -2.03 -1.36
N ALA A 16 -16.38 -2.59 -0.15
CA ALA A 16 -16.98 -1.91 1.01
C ALA A 16 -16.07 -0.80 1.56
N ILE A 17 -14.76 -1.05 1.67
CA ILE A 17 -13.80 -0.10 2.25
C ILE A 17 -13.63 1.12 1.33
N ASN A 18 -13.44 0.88 0.02
CA ASN A 18 -13.31 1.95 -0.97
C ASN A 18 -14.60 2.77 -1.08
N ALA A 19 -15.76 2.13 -1.02
CA ALA A 19 -17.05 2.82 -1.05
C ALA A 19 -17.26 3.71 0.17
N ASN A 20 -16.84 3.27 1.36
CA ASN A 20 -16.95 4.07 2.58
C ASN A 20 -16.12 5.36 2.50
N ILE A 21 -14.88 5.28 2.00
CA ILE A 21 -14.05 6.49 1.83
C ILE A 21 -14.63 7.41 0.75
N SER A 22 -15.01 6.85 -0.39
CA SER A 22 -15.60 7.63 -1.49
C SER A 22 -16.87 8.36 -1.01
N LYS A 23 -17.69 7.70 -0.19
CA LYS A 23 -18.86 8.31 0.44
C LYS A 23 -18.48 9.42 1.42
N ARG A 24 -17.49 9.21 2.29
CA ARG A 24 -17.02 10.27 3.21
C ARG A 24 -16.50 11.49 2.46
N ILE A 25 -15.77 11.30 1.37
CA ILE A 25 -15.29 12.41 0.53
C ILE A 25 -16.47 13.16 -0.10
N LEU A 26 -17.50 12.45 -0.56
CA LEU A 26 -18.72 13.08 -1.06
C LEU A 26 -19.43 13.88 0.04
N ASP A 27 -19.59 13.30 1.23
CA ASP A 27 -20.31 13.93 2.35
C ASP A 27 -19.55 15.16 2.90
N ASP A 28 -18.22 15.08 3.03
CA ASP A 28 -17.39 16.12 3.64
C ASP A 28 -16.95 17.21 2.64
N LEU A 29 -16.66 16.84 1.39
CA LEU A 29 -16.07 17.72 0.36
C LEU A 29 -17.00 17.98 -0.84
N GLY A 30 -18.13 17.29 -0.94
CA GLY A 30 -19.06 17.42 -2.07
C GLY A 30 -18.53 16.82 -3.38
N ALA A 31 -17.46 16.04 -3.34
CA ALA A 31 -16.80 15.49 -4.52
C ALA A 31 -17.15 14.02 -4.74
N ASN A 32 -17.71 13.68 -5.91
CA ASN A 32 -18.00 12.30 -6.28
C ASN A 32 -16.81 11.68 -7.02
N VAL A 33 -15.98 10.93 -6.29
CA VAL A 33 -14.74 10.33 -6.82
C VAL A 33 -14.66 8.85 -6.48
N SER A 34 -13.99 8.07 -7.34
CA SER A 34 -13.61 6.70 -7.03
C SER A 34 -12.26 6.69 -6.33
N CYS A 35 -12.19 6.02 -5.19
CA CYS A 35 -10.97 5.92 -4.39
C CYS A 35 -10.49 4.48 -4.28
N ARG A 36 -9.18 4.32 -4.16
CA ARG A 36 -8.55 3.04 -3.82
C ARG A 36 -7.54 3.26 -2.71
N ILE A 37 -7.63 2.43 -1.68
CA ILE A 37 -6.60 2.38 -0.63
C ILE A 37 -5.45 1.51 -1.12
N ILE A 38 -4.24 2.03 -0.98
CA ILE A 38 -2.98 1.35 -1.28
C ILE A 38 -2.07 1.57 -0.07
N ASP A 39 -1.61 0.47 0.51
CA ASP A 39 -0.59 0.48 1.55
C ASP A 39 0.78 0.56 0.89
N VAL A 40 1.66 1.40 1.43
CA VAL A 40 2.97 1.68 0.86
C VAL A 40 4.05 1.37 1.88
N TYR A 41 4.89 0.39 1.56
CA TYR A 41 6.03 -0.02 2.37
C TYR A 41 7.31 0.54 1.76
N SER A 42 8.07 1.31 2.55
CA SER A 42 9.37 1.84 2.15
C SER A 42 10.48 1.04 2.83
N ILE A 43 11.33 0.38 2.03
CA ILE A 43 12.40 -0.48 2.53
C ILE A 43 13.74 0.21 2.27
N LYS A 44 14.50 0.41 3.35
CA LYS A 44 15.78 1.13 3.33
C LYS A 44 16.98 0.16 3.34
N GLU A 45 16.86 -0.92 2.59
CA GLU A 45 17.89 -1.95 2.43
C GLU A 45 18.19 -2.15 0.95
N ASP A 46 19.37 -2.66 0.65
CA ASP A 46 19.77 -2.99 -0.71
C ASP A 46 19.35 -4.43 -0.99
N LEU A 47 18.17 -4.58 -1.58
CA LEU A 47 17.56 -5.88 -1.85
C LEU A 47 17.71 -6.25 -3.32
N THR A 48 17.87 -7.54 -3.57
CA THR A 48 17.81 -8.10 -4.93
C THR A 48 16.38 -8.13 -5.46
N GLU A 49 16.22 -8.21 -6.79
CA GLU A 49 14.90 -8.37 -7.39
C GLU A 49 14.16 -9.62 -6.91
N GLU A 50 14.90 -10.70 -6.61
CA GLU A 50 14.34 -11.95 -6.07
C GLU A 50 13.79 -11.76 -4.64
N GLU A 51 14.53 -11.05 -3.79
CA GLU A 51 14.07 -10.70 -2.43
C GLU A 51 12.87 -9.76 -2.47
N LEU A 52 12.89 -8.72 -3.31
CA LEU A 52 11.75 -7.81 -3.49
C LEU A 52 10.51 -8.52 -4.02
N THR A 53 10.69 -9.48 -4.91
CA THR A 53 9.59 -10.31 -5.41
C THR A 53 9.01 -11.16 -4.29
N THR A 54 9.87 -11.80 -3.47
CA THR A 54 9.43 -12.58 -2.30
C THR A 54 8.68 -11.72 -1.29
N ILE A 55 9.25 -10.56 -0.92
CA ILE A 55 8.64 -9.63 0.04
C ILE A 55 7.28 -9.15 -0.45
N SER A 56 7.21 -8.74 -1.72
CA SER A 56 5.98 -8.22 -2.31
C SER A 56 4.93 -9.29 -2.56
N SER A 57 5.28 -10.56 -2.81
CA SER A 57 4.30 -11.60 -3.17
C SER A 57 3.91 -12.53 -2.01
N ASP A 58 4.78 -12.69 -1.01
CA ASP A 58 4.63 -13.68 0.06
C ASP A 58 4.52 -13.03 1.45
N ILE A 59 5.40 -12.08 1.77
CA ILE A 59 5.46 -11.49 3.13
C ILE A 59 4.37 -10.44 3.34
N LEU A 60 4.23 -9.52 2.39
CA LEU A 60 3.33 -8.36 2.53
C LEU A 60 1.93 -8.60 1.96
N THR A 61 1.74 -9.72 1.27
CA THR A 61 0.58 -9.95 0.42
C THR A 61 -0.01 -11.32 0.74
N ASP A 62 -1.33 -11.40 0.73
CA ASP A 62 -2.07 -12.66 0.83
C ASP A 62 -2.94 -12.82 -0.44
N PHE A 63 -3.67 -13.93 -0.60
CA PHE A 63 -4.48 -14.21 -1.80
C PHE A 63 -5.50 -13.11 -2.19
N ASN A 64 -5.86 -12.24 -1.24
CA ASN A 64 -6.76 -11.10 -1.47
C ASN A 64 -6.06 -9.81 -1.86
N HIS A 65 -4.73 -9.81 -1.98
CA HIS A 65 -3.93 -8.61 -2.21
C HIS A 65 -3.25 -8.66 -3.58
N LEU A 66 -2.97 -7.49 -4.10
CA LEU A 66 -2.15 -7.25 -5.28
C LEU A 66 -0.98 -6.39 -4.86
N SER A 67 0.20 -6.66 -5.39
CA SER A 67 1.41 -5.92 -5.04
C SER A 67 2.17 -5.44 -6.28
N SER A 68 2.99 -4.41 -6.10
CA SER A 68 3.96 -3.92 -7.08
C SER A 68 5.15 -3.33 -6.35
N TYR A 69 6.37 -3.73 -6.72
CA TYR A 69 7.60 -3.10 -6.23
C TYR A 69 8.15 -2.13 -7.27
N ASP A 70 8.68 -0.99 -6.80
CA ASP A 70 9.29 0.10 -7.60
C ASP A 70 8.44 0.56 -8.81
N GLY A 71 7.13 0.33 -8.74
CA GLY A 71 6.15 0.60 -9.77
C GLY A 71 4.81 1.05 -9.16
N PHE A 72 3.81 1.11 -10.03
CA PHE A 72 2.49 1.64 -9.69
C PHE A 72 1.41 0.60 -9.92
N LEU A 73 0.68 0.25 -8.85
CA LEU A 73 -0.48 -0.63 -8.92
C LEU A 73 -1.65 -0.01 -9.71
N THR A 74 -1.71 1.33 -9.79
CA THR A 74 -2.79 2.04 -10.47
C THR A 74 -2.38 3.41 -11.02
N ASP A 75 -3.14 3.88 -12.01
CA ASP A 75 -3.00 5.20 -12.65
C ASP A 75 -3.88 6.30 -12.03
N PHE A 76 -4.27 6.17 -10.75
CA PHE A 76 -5.04 7.21 -10.06
C PHE A 76 -4.18 8.40 -9.65
N TRP A 77 -4.84 9.53 -9.40
CA TRP A 77 -4.26 10.64 -8.64
C TRP A 77 -3.93 10.13 -7.23
N ARG A 78 -2.75 10.52 -6.71
CA ARG A 78 -2.18 9.93 -5.49
C ARG A 78 -2.07 10.95 -4.38
N ILE A 79 -2.53 10.54 -3.20
CA ILE A 79 -2.31 11.24 -1.94
C ILE A 79 -1.71 10.22 -0.99
N GLU A 80 -0.43 10.37 -0.68
CA GLU A 80 0.27 9.49 0.25
C GLU A 80 0.33 10.15 1.62
N VAL A 81 -0.03 9.39 2.66
CA VAL A 81 0.02 9.83 4.05
C VAL A 81 0.97 8.89 4.79
N GLY A 82 2.15 9.39 5.11
CA GLY A 82 3.20 8.65 5.80
C GLY A 82 3.35 9.05 7.27
N LEU A 83 4.17 8.28 7.97
CA LEU A 83 4.64 8.63 9.30
C LEU A 83 5.64 9.80 9.22
N LEU A 84 5.77 10.54 10.31
CA LEU A 84 6.82 11.56 10.41
C LEU A 84 8.22 10.89 10.37
N PRO A 85 9.27 11.64 10.01
CA PRO A 85 10.64 11.12 10.05
C PRO A 85 10.98 10.47 11.39
N ASP A 86 11.74 9.37 11.33
CA ASP A 86 12.19 8.58 12.49
C ASP A 86 11.08 7.91 13.31
N ILE A 87 9.83 7.92 12.80
CA ILE A 87 8.72 7.16 13.37
C ILE A 87 8.53 5.87 12.57
N THR A 88 8.59 4.74 13.27
CA THR A 88 8.20 3.43 12.75
C THR A 88 7.04 2.92 13.58
N ASP A 89 5.95 2.55 12.91
CA ASP A 89 4.79 1.93 13.53
C ASP A 89 5.06 0.46 13.87
N THR A 90 4.09 -0.18 14.52
CA THR A 90 4.21 -1.59 14.89
C THR A 90 4.30 -2.49 13.66
N ILE A 91 3.57 -2.16 12.59
CA ILE A 91 3.57 -2.94 11.35
C ILE A 91 4.96 -2.89 10.73
N GLY A 92 5.53 -1.69 10.56
CA GLY A 92 6.88 -1.52 10.03
C GLY A 92 7.95 -2.25 10.85
N LYS A 93 7.82 -2.30 12.17
CA LYS A 93 8.71 -3.10 13.03
C LYS A 93 8.57 -4.61 12.79
N THR A 94 7.35 -5.13 12.77
CA THR A 94 7.10 -6.55 12.55
C THR A 94 7.52 -6.99 11.15
N THR A 95 7.27 -6.14 10.14
CA THR A 95 7.74 -6.38 8.78
C THR A 95 9.26 -6.43 8.71
N ALA A 96 9.96 -5.53 9.40
CA ALA A 96 11.43 -5.52 9.44
C ALA A 96 12.04 -6.74 10.15
N GLU A 97 11.29 -7.46 10.99
CA GLU A 97 11.75 -8.73 11.58
C GLU A 97 11.57 -9.93 10.63
N ALA A 98 10.72 -9.77 9.59
CA ALA A 98 10.40 -10.81 8.62
C ALA A 98 11.21 -10.70 7.31
N ILE A 99 11.85 -9.56 7.07
CA ILE A 99 12.76 -9.25 5.95
C ILE A 99 14.20 -9.41 6.45
#